data_AF-A0A166WTI6-F1
#
_entry.id   AF-A0A166WTI6-F1
#
_cell.length_a   1.000
_cell.length_b   1.000
_cell.length_c   1.000
_cell.angle_alpha   90.00
_cell.angle_beta   90.00
_cell.angle_gamma   90.00
#
_symmetry.space_group_name_H-M   'P 1'
#
loop_
_entity.id
_entity.type
_entity.pdbx_description
1 polymer ?
#
loop_
_entity_poly.entity_id
_entity_poly.type
_entity_poly.pdbx_seq_one_letter_code
_entity_poly.pdbx_strand_id
1 'polypeptide(L)'
;MSLFQSLTNTNIAIKDAEGNEPTPEAIGATALIQSLLEVTAFDACASKRNAFTTFSVISKARDLCKNIHTRIKVVDSSPLDSWDAFVVYTEAIDPLEELLFKLVDWLEEEADKLLNATTAIKDAIEFIKTWETNQASLKTYYHSDSEELKKLTTGAPDPSLSVYADLQKHDDHCLISALCQEIGATTFEGPKLSKDAKADPLALTLVKQLAKVAREIQVPPSIDQPSMTLAAKCAMIVQGVLHLGEHAAASDTKIALKAILVWEKALSLLKSLSTHVSDTTAKKFDDLKIEYDAFLVFLGTHLDLLHQKLAVEIPSEYLDIIQSVRNVKRPYHARTVELALQCNLLVKHFIDKEKLPINLPPLEGALNAAMEALEAATSAMVSLKLFDYKKDDQIPSVTEITTKFDEAQKKVKDCFDMYKMETAAKELPDKMTAALEKDKAKVVQMRAKFTDAKVCATILIKPVNANSLRQYPKKALNSTDKEATLTAVLWGALSATDAATITQWHIASGPDKKRLSNHMKVKDIPDADLAGLAFVHTPDA
;
A
#
# COMPACT_ATOMS: atom_id res chain seq x y z
N MET A 1 -41.54 2.41 -23.36
CA MET A 1 -41.14 1.02 -23.67
C MET A 1 -39.95 0.68 -22.77
N SER A 2 -39.97 -0.42 -22.03
CA SER A 2 -38.80 -0.82 -21.22
C SER A 2 -37.64 -1.29 -22.10
N LEU A 3 -36.40 -1.31 -21.59
CA LEU A 3 -35.24 -1.84 -22.33
C LEU A 3 -35.49 -3.29 -22.78
N PHE A 4 -35.97 -4.13 -21.85
CA PHE A 4 -36.34 -5.51 -22.14
C PHE A 4 -37.36 -5.60 -23.28
N GLN A 5 -38.41 -4.78 -23.24
CA GLN A 5 -39.42 -4.73 -24.31
C GLN A 5 -38.84 -4.20 -25.62
N SER A 6 -37.89 -3.26 -25.57
CA SER A 6 -37.16 -2.81 -26.76
C SER A 6 -36.40 -3.97 -27.41
N LEU A 7 -35.71 -4.79 -26.62
CA LEU A 7 -34.89 -5.91 -27.11
C LEU A 7 -35.72 -7.10 -27.62
N THR A 8 -36.90 -7.34 -27.07
CA THR A 8 -37.71 -8.55 -27.34
C THR A 8 -38.90 -8.31 -28.26
N ASN A 9 -39.35 -7.06 -28.43
CA ASN A 9 -40.52 -6.77 -29.24
C ASN A 9 -40.25 -7.03 -30.73
N THR A 10 -40.78 -8.15 -31.22
CA THR A 10 -40.72 -8.60 -32.61
C THR A 10 -41.97 -8.24 -33.41
N ASN A 11 -42.88 -7.44 -32.83
CA ASN A 11 -44.08 -7.00 -33.53
C ASN A 11 -43.69 -6.09 -34.69
N ILE A 12 -44.24 -6.39 -35.85
CA ILE A 12 -44.27 -5.49 -37.00
C ILE A 12 -45.48 -4.58 -36.82
N ALA A 13 -45.26 -3.25 -36.74
CA ALA A 13 -46.33 -2.29 -36.53
C ALA A 13 -47.33 -2.37 -37.70
N ILE A 14 -48.46 -3.02 -37.45
CA ILE A 14 -49.58 -3.12 -38.38
C ILE A 14 -50.77 -2.66 -37.57
N LYS A 15 -51.31 -1.49 -37.89
CA LYS A 15 -52.69 -1.23 -37.47
C LYS A 15 -53.57 -2.15 -38.30
N ASP A 16 -54.52 -2.85 -37.68
CA ASP A 16 -55.58 -3.51 -38.44
C ASP A 16 -56.39 -2.46 -39.25
N ALA A 17 -57.31 -2.90 -40.10
CA ALA A 17 -58.15 -2.01 -40.92
C ALA A 17 -58.99 -1.01 -40.07
N GLU A 18 -59.07 -1.23 -38.75
CA GLU A 18 -59.83 -0.45 -37.77
C GLU A 18 -58.94 0.42 -36.87
N GLY A 19 -57.61 0.35 -37.02
CA GLY A 19 -56.65 1.18 -36.29
C GLY A 19 -56.09 0.58 -34.99
N ASN A 20 -56.43 -0.66 -34.65
CA ASN A 20 -55.98 -1.32 -33.41
C ASN A 20 -54.59 -1.97 -33.58
N GLU A 21 -53.83 -2.02 -32.48
CA GLU A 21 -52.61 -2.84 -32.42
C GLU A 21 -53.02 -4.32 -32.32
N PRO A 22 -52.60 -5.20 -33.24
CA PRO A 22 -52.90 -6.61 -33.17
C PRO A 22 -52.24 -7.21 -31.94
N THR A 23 -53.01 -7.98 -31.18
CA THR A 23 -52.47 -8.90 -30.18
C THR A 23 -51.47 -9.85 -30.84
N PRO A 24 -50.35 -10.17 -30.18
CA PRO A 24 -49.32 -11.02 -30.75
C PRO A 24 -49.88 -12.43 -31.00
N GLU A 25 -50.34 -12.69 -32.22
CA GLU A 25 -50.43 -14.06 -32.72
C GLU A 25 -49.00 -14.57 -32.76
N ALA A 26 -48.66 -15.48 -31.85
CA ALA A 26 -47.38 -16.15 -31.85
C ALA A 26 -47.24 -16.89 -33.20
N ILE A 27 -46.45 -16.34 -34.11
CA ILE A 27 -46.13 -17.01 -35.38
C ILE A 27 -45.37 -18.27 -35.01
N GLY A 28 -46.01 -19.44 -35.18
CA GLY A 28 -45.46 -20.71 -34.68
C GLY A 28 -44.06 -21.02 -35.21
N ALA A 29 -43.74 -20.58 -36.43
CA ALA A 29 -42.43 -20.75 -37.06
C ALA A 29 -41.28 -20.01 -36.36
N THR A 30 -41.57 -18.95 -35.58
CA THR A 30 -40.56 -18.14 -34.89
C THR A 30 -40.67 -18.19 -33.37
N ALA A 31 -41.52 -19.07 -32.82
CA ALA A 31 -41.76 -19.16 -31.39
C ALA A 31 -40.48 -19.46 -30.57
N LEU A 32 -39.59 -20.31 -31.11
CA LEU A 32 -38.29 -20.59 -30.48
C LEU A 32 -37.37 -19.36 -30.51
N ILE A 33 -37.27 -18.69 -31.66
CA ILE A 33 -36.52 -17.42 -31.79
C ILE A 33 -37.01 -16.38 -30.77
N GLN A 34 -38.32 -16.22 -30.61
CA GLN A 34 -38.91 -15.30 -29.64
C GLN A 34 -38.54 -15.67 -28.19
N SER A 35 -38.64 -16.96 -27.85
CA SER A 35 -38.25 -17.46 -26.52
C SER A 35 -36.76 -17.23 -26.24
N LEU A 36 -35.89 -17.50 -27.23
CA LEU A 36 -34.45 -17.27 -27.12
C LEU A 36 -34.11 -15.77 -27.00
N LEU A 37 -34.83 -14.89 -27.71
CA LEU A 37 -34.69 -13.44 -27.55
C LEU A 37 -35.06 -12.97 -26.14
N GLU A 38 -36.11 -13.54 -25.54
CA GLU A 38 -36.50 -13.22 -24.17
C GLU A 38 -35.45 -13.66 -23.15
N VAL A 39 -34.95 -14.91 -23.26
CA VAL A 39 -33.89 -15.44 -22.39
C VAL A 39 -32.61 -14.62 -22.53
N THR A 40 -32.12 -14.42 -23.75
CA THR A 40 -30.90 -13.63 -23.99
C THR A 40 -31.03 -12.19 -23.52
N ALA A 41 -32.18 -11.54 -23.73
CA ALA A 41 -32.41 -10.18 -23.24
C ALA A 41 -32.46 -10.11 -21.71
N PHE A 42 -33.03 -11.12 -21.05
CA PHE A 42 -33.06 -11.21 -19.59
C PHE A 42 -31.64 -11.32 -19.03
N ASP A 43 -30.85 -12.28 -19.54
CA ASP A 43 -29.48 -12.53 -19.09
C ASP A 43 -28.56 -11.34 -19.42
N ALA A 44 -28.72 -10.71 -20.59
CA ALA A 44 -27.97 -9.52 -20.96
C ALA A 44 -28.28 -8.32 -20.04
N CYS A 45 -29.51 -8.19 -19.56
CA CYS A 45 -29.86 -7.15 -18.59
C CYS A 45 -29.24 -7.41 -17.20
N ALA A 46 -28.90 -8.65 -16.89
CA ALA A 46 -28.20 -9.04 -15.66
C ALA A 46 -26.66 -8.97 -15.79
N SER A 47 -26.13 -8.97 -17.02
CA SER A 47 -24.70 -8.87 -17.29
C SER A 47 -24.11 -7.54 -16.82
N LYS A 48 -22.87 -7.60 -16.30
CA LYS A 48 -22.12 -6.45 -15.79
C LYS A 48 -21.13 -5.87 -16.80
N ARG A 49 -20.89 -6.55 -17.92
CA ARG A 49 -19.86 -6.21 -18.92
C ARG A 49 -20.38 -6.35 -20.33
N ASN A 50 -19.74 -5.64 -21.27
CA ASN A 50 -20.05 -5.68 -22.70
C ASN A 50 -21.54 -5.39 -23.02
N ALA A 51 -22.21 -4.60 -22.18
CA ALA A 51 -23.66 -4.45 -22.24
C ALA A 51 -24.13 -3.84 -23.56
N PHE A 52 -23.45 -2.81 -24.06
CA PHE A 52 -23.87 -2.11 -25.29
C PHE A 52 -23.64 -2.97 -26.53
N THR A 53 -22.51 -3.66 -26.62
CA THR A 53 -22.24 -4.60 -27.71
C THR A 53 -23.20 -5.78 -27.70
N THR A 54 -23.48 -6.38 -26.53
CA THR A 54 -24.48 -7.45 -26.39
C THR A 54 -25.89 -6.98 -26.76
N PHE A 55 -26.35 -5.83 -26.26
CA PHE A 55 -27.67 -5.28 -26.62
C PHE A 55 -27.80 -4.99 -28.11
N SER A 56 -26.69 -4.62 -28.76
CA SER A 56 -26.65 -4.40 -30.21
C SER A 56 -26.82 -5.71 -30.98
N VAL A 57 -26.16 -6.80 -30.56
CA VAL A 57 -26.35 -8.14 -31.14
C VAL A 57 -27.80 -8.60 -30.99
N ILE A 58 -28.39 -8.45 -29.80
CA ILE A 58 -29.79 -8.83 -29.52
C ILE A 58 -30.76 -7.99 -30.36
N SER A 59 -30.53 -6.67 -30.45
CA SER A 59 -31.35 -5.77 -31.27
C SER A 59 -31.32 -6.17 -32.74
N LYS A 60 -30.15 -6.55 -33.26
CA LYS A 60 -30.00 -7.05 -34.63
C LYS A 60 -30.75 -8.36 -34.83
N ALA A 61 -30.65 -9.30 -33.89
CA ALA A 61 -31.39 -10.58 -33.95
C ALA A 61 -32.91 -10.37 -33.91
N ARG A 62 -33.40 -9.44 -33.06
CA ARG A 62 -34.80 -9.01 -33.04
C ARG A 62 -35.25 -8.44 -34.39
N ASP A 63 -34.42 -7.61 -35.01
CA ASP A 63 -34.75 -7.01 -36.31
C ASP A 63 -34.75 -8.03 -37.44
N LEU A 64 -33.87 -9.03 -37.39
CA LEU A 64 -33.93 -10.19 -38.29
C LEU A 64 -35.24 -10.98 -38.11
N CYS A 65 -35.69 -11.20 -36.87
CA CYS A 65 -36.98 -11.83 -36.59
C CYS A 65 -38.17 -11.01 -37.14
N LYS A 66 -38.15 -9.68 -37.00
CA LYS A 66 -39.15 -8.80 -37.65
C LYS A 66 -39.15 -8.92 -39.16
N ASN A 67 -37.98 -9.07 -39.77
CA ASN A 67 -37.87 -9.27 -41.21
C ASN A 67 -38.43 -10.63 -41.63
N ILE A 68 -38.23 -11.70 -40.84
CA ILE A 68 -38.88 -13.00 -41.03
C ILE A 68 -40.41 -12.84 -40.97
N HIS A 69 -40.95 -12.18 -39.93
CA HIS A 69 -42.39 -11.92 -39.81
C HIS A 69 -42.95 -11.14 -41.02
N THR A 70 -42.18 -10.17 -41.54
CA THR A 70 -42.54 -9.40 -42.73
C THR A 70 -42.64 -10.30 -43.97
N ARG A 71 -41.72 -11.26 -44.15
CA ARG A 71 -41.75 -12.22 -45.26
C ARG A 71 -42.90 -13.22 -45.13
N ILE A 72 -43.17 -13.72 -43.93
CA ILE A 72 -44.31 -14.60 -43.65
C ILE A 72 -45.61 -13.91 -44.06
N LYS A 73 -45.79 -12.63 -43.69
CA LYS A 73 -46.96 -11.85 -44.10
C LYS A 73 -47.11 -11.70 -45.62
N VAL A 74 -46.00 -11.59 -46.36
CA VAL A 74 -46.03 -11.56 -47.84
C VAL A 74 -46.59 -12.88 -48.38
N VAL A 75 -46.15 -14.02 -47.82
CA VAL A 75 -46.66 -15.34 -48.19
C VAL A 75 -48.13 -15.49 -47.85
N ASP A 76 -48.57 -15.07 -46.66
CA ASP A 76 -49.98 -15.13 -46.26
C ASP A 76 -50.89 -14.28 -47.15
N SER A 77 -50.38 -13.13 -47.63
CA SER A 77 -51.14 -12.20 -48.47
C SER A 77 -51.28 -12.69 -49.91
N SER A 78 -50.25 -13.36 -50.46
CA SER A 78 -50.22 -13.82 -51.84
C SER A 78 -49.52 -15.20 -51.98
N PRO A 79 -50.12 -16.30 -51.51
CA PRO A 79 -49.43 -17.59 -51.39
C PRO A 79 -48.89 -18.16 -52.72
N LEU A 80 -49.63 -17.99 -53.82
CA LEU A 80 -49.27 -18.56 -55.13
C LEU A 80 -48.10 -17.81 -55.81
N ASP A 81 -47.85 -16.56 -55.45
CA ASP A 81 -46.87 -15.69 -56.10
C ASP A 81 -45.65 -15.37 -55.21
N SER A 82 -45.60 -15.92 -53.99
CA SER A 82 -44.61 -15.55 -52.96
C SER A 82 -43.65 -16.67 -52.57
N TRP A 83 -43.40 -17.63 -53.48
CA TRP A 83 -42.50 -18.76 -53.22
C TRP A 83 -41.07 -18.33 -52.81
N ASP A 84 -40.55 -17.27 -53.41
CA ASP A 84 -39.23 -16.73 -53.04
C ASP A 84 -39.21 -16.19 -51.60
N ALA A 85 -40.30 -15.56 -51.15
CA ALA A 85 -40.41 -15.09 -49.77
C ALA A 85 -40.50 -16.27 -48.80
N PHE A 86 -41.19 -17.35 -49.19
CA PHE A 86 -41.25 -18.60 -48.43
C PHE A 86 -39.85 -19.19 -48.21
N VAL A 87 -39.10 -19.40 -49.29
CA VAL A 87 -37.72 -19.93 -49.22
C VAL A 87 -36.84 -19.06 -48.32
N VAL A 88 -36.84 -17.73 -48.55
CA VAL A 88 -35.99 -16.79 -47.81
C VAL A 88 -36.26 -16.81 -46.31
N TYR A 89 -37.52 -16.83 -45.87
CA TYR A 89 -37.80 -16.82 -44.43
C TYR A 89 -37.50 -18.19 -43.81
N THR A 90 -37.78 -19.30 -44.50
CA THR A 90 -37.54 -20.65 -43.95
C THR A 90 -36.05 -20.97 -43.80
N GLU A 91 -35.22 -20.58 -44.78
CA GLU A 91 -33.76 -20.80 -44.74
C GLU A 91 -33.08 -19.99 -43.62
N ALA A 92 -33.69 -18.91 -43.18
CA ALA A 92 -33.11 -17.99 -42.21
C ALA A 92 -33.49 -18.29 -40.75
N ILE A 93 -34.41 -19.23 -40.49
CA ILE A 93 -34.83 -19.61 -39.13
C ILE A 93 -33.67 -20.31 -38.40
N ASP A 94 -33.19 -21.45 -38.91
CA ASP A 94 -32.16 -22.25 -38.24
C ASP A 94 -30.87 -21.44 -37.94
N PRO A 95 -30.33 -20.63 -38.88
CA PRO A 95 -29.15 -19.82 -38.60
C PRO A 95 -29.37 -18.74 -37.54
N LEU A 96 -30.59 -18.18 -37.45
CA LEU A 96 -30.92 -17.21 -36.41
C LEU A 96 -31.07 -17.87 -35.04
N GLU A 97 -31.67 -19.07 -34.99
CA GLU A 97 -31.73 -19.88 -33.77
C GLU A 97 -30.33 -20.27 -33.30
N GLU A 98 -29.46 -20.74 -34.19
CA GLU A 98 -28.08 -21.12 -33.85
C GLU A 98 -27.27 -19.93 -33.32
N LEU A 99 -27.45 -18.73 -33.92
CA LEU A 99 -26.83 -17.50 -33.41
C LEU A 99 -27.30 -17.17 -31.99
N LEU A 100 -28.60 -17.29 -31.73
CA LEU A 100 -29.17 -17.00 -30.42
C LEU A 100 -28.75 -18.04 -29.37
N PHE A 101 -28.66 -19.33 -29.72
CA PHE A 101 -28.11 -20.35 -28.84
C PHE A 101 -26.66 -20.04 -28.44
N LYS A 102 -25.80 -19.71 -29.41
CA LYS A 102 -24.42 -19.30 -29.13
C LYS A 102 -24.36 -18.09 -28.20
N LEU A 103 -25.32 -17.16 -28.33
CA LEU A 103 -25.39 -15.99 -27.47
C LEU A 103 -25.86 -16.32 -26.05
N VAL A 104 -26.79 -17.28 -25.88
CA VAL A 104 -27.18 -17.81 -24.56
C VAL A 104 -25.98 -18.44 -23.86
N ASP A 105 -25.29 -19.38 -24.54
CA ASP A 105 -24.10 -20.05 -23.99
C ASP A 105 -23.03 -19.03 -23.59
N TRP A 106 -22.81 -18.02 -24.44
CA TRP A 106 -21.88 -16.94 -24.17
C TRP A 106 -22.27 -16.09 -22.95
N LEU A 107 -23.56 -15.78 -22.79
CA LEU A 107 -24.07 -15.01 -21.65
C LEU A 107 -23.94 -15.77 -20.34
N GLU A 108 -24.21 -17.08 -20.34
CA GLU A 108 -24.02 -17.95 -19.18
C GLU A 108 -22.54 -17.95 -18.74
N GLU A 109 -21.62 -18.05 -19.70
CA GLU A 109 -20.18 -17.97 -19.42
C GLU A 109 -19.71 -16.61 -18.91
N GLU A 110 -20.41 -15.51 -19.24
CA GLU A 110 -20.03 -14.14 -18.90
C GLU A 110 -20.65 -13.66 -17.57
N ALA A 111 -21.83 -14.16 -17.20
CA ALA A 111 -22.64 -13.69 -16.06
C ALA A 111 -21.99 -13.89 -14.69
N ASP A 112 -21.22 -14.97 -14.49
CA ASP A 112 -20.68 -15.36 -13.18
C ASP A 112 -19.21 -14.95 -12.95
N LYS A 113 -18.55 -14.36 -13.95
CA LYS A 113 -17.10 -14.14 -13.92
C LYS A 113 -16.75 -12.77 -13.37
N LEU A 114 -16.31 -12.72 -12.11
CA LEU A 114 -15.66 -11.54 -11.50
C LEU A 114 -14.19 -11.82 -11.19
N LEU A 115 -13.33 -10.83 -11.46
CA LEU A 115 -11.88 -10.96 -11.19
C LEU A 115 -11.60 -11.11 -9.68
N ASN A 116 -12.47 -10.56 -8.83
CA ASN A 116 -12.40 -10.64 -7.37
C ASN A 116 -12.80 -12.02 -6.78
N ALA A 117 -13.12 -13.01 -7.62
CA ALA A 117 -13.26 -14.39 -7.20
C ALA A 117 -11.94 -15.18 -7.34
N THR A 118 -10.90 -14.59 -7.94
CA THR A 118 -9.62 -15.26 -8.18
C THR A 118 -8.74 -15.27 -6.94
N THR A 119 -8.07 -16.40 -6.67
CA THR A 119 -7.16 -16.56 -5.53
C THR A 119 -5.69 -16.70 -5.90
N ALA A 120 -5.37 -16.75 -7.20
CA ALA A 120 -4.02 -16.81 -7.73
C ALA A 120 -3.82 -15.85 -8.91
N ILE A 121 -2.60 -15.33 -9.06
CA ILE A 121 -2.26 -14.38 -10.11
C ILE A 121 -2.39 -14.97 -11.52
N LYS A 122 -2.12 -16.27 -11.67
CA LYS A 122 -2.27 -16.99 -12.95
C LYS A 122 -3.73 -17.02 -13.40
N ASP A 123 -4.65 -17.22 -12.46
CA ASP A 123 -6.09 -17.22 -12.74
C ASP A 123 -6.57 -15.82 -13.15
N ALA A 124 -6.06 -14.76 -12.51
CA ALA A 124 -6.36 -13.39 -12.89
C ALA A 124 -5.85 -13.05 -14.31
N ILE A 125 -4.65 -13.51 -14.68
CA ILE A 125 -4.12 -13.34 -16.04
C ILE A 125 -4.96 -14.12 -17.06
N GLU A 126 -5.35 -15.35 -16.74
CA GLU A 126 -6.15 -16.18 -17.64
C GLU A 126 -7.55 -15.58 -17.84
N PHE A 127 -8.17 -15.09 -16.77
CA PHE A 127 -9.44 -14.38 -16.83
C PHE A 127 -9.42 -13.21 -17.82
N ILE A 128 -8.36 -12.41 -17.85
CA ILE A 128 -8.24 -11.28 -18.78
C ILE A 128 -8.17 -11.78 -20.23
N LYS A 129 -7.49 -12.91 -20.50
CA LYS A 129 -7.46 -13.51 -21.84
C LYS A 129 -8.82 -14.07 -22.24
N THR A 130 -9.53 -14.70 -21.31
CA THR A 130 -10.90 -15.19 -21.55
C THR A 130 -11.81 -14.02 -21.90
N TRP A 131 -11.76 -12.92 -21.15
CA TRP A 131 -12.52 -11.70 -21.45
C TRP A 131 -12.22 -11.14 -22.86
N GLU A 132 -10.95 -11.07 -23.25
CA GLU A 132 -10.54 -10.61 -24.60
C GLU A 132 -11.08 -11.54 -25.70
N THR A 133 -11.08 -12.86 -25.45
CA THR A 133 -11.64 -13.86 -26.36
C THR A 133 -13.16 -13.71 -26.47
N ASN A 134 -13.84 -13.47 -25.35
CA ASN A 134 -15.29 -13.25 -25.31
C ASN A 134 -15.70 -12.02 -26.12
N GLN A 135 -14.92 -10.93 -26.08
CA GLN A 135 -15.15 -9.76 -26.92
C GLN A 135 -14.99 -10.06 -28.42
N ALA A 136 -14.03 -10.90 -28.79
CA ALA A 136 -13.85 -11.34 -30.17
C ALA A 136 -15.02 -12.21 -30.66
N SER A 137 -15.57 -13.07 -29.79
CA SER A 137 -16.77 -13.87 -30.07
C SER A 137 -18.00 -12.99 -30.32
N LEU A 138 -18.28 -12.00 -29.45
CA LEU A 138 -19.38 -11.05 -29.66
C LEU A 138 -19.25 -10.29 -30.98
N LYS A 139 -18.03 -9.89 -31.35
CA LYS A 139 -17.78 -9.24 -32.64
C LYS A 139 -18.15 -10.18 -33.78
N THR A 140 -17.84 -11.46 -33.66
CA THR A 140 -18.20 -12.46 -34.67
C THR A 140 -19.71 -12.65 -34.77
N TYR A 141 -20.42 -12.72 -33.64
CA TYR A 141 -21.90 -12.80 -33.61
C TYR A 141 -22.56 -11.57 -34.22
N TYR A 142 -22.05 -10.37 -33.95
CA TYR A 142 -22.54 -9.14 -34.55
C TYR A 142 -22.42 -9.14 -36.08
N HIS A 143 -21.36 -9.73 -36.62
CA HIS A 143 -21.07 -9.74 -38.06
C HIS A 143 -21.60 -10.97 -38.79
N SER A 144 -22.42 -11.81 -38.15
CA SER A 144 -22.91 -13.11 -38.65
C SER A 144 -22.75 -13.34 -40.17
N ASP A 145 -21.86 -14.27 -40.52
CA ASP A 145 -21.46 -14.52 -41.90
C ASP A 145 -22.48 -15.35 -42.70
N SER A 146 -23.58 -15.80 -42.09
CA SER A 146 -24.62 -16.57 -42.78
C SER A 146 -25.22 -15.79 -43.95
N GLU A 147 -25.13 -16.39 -45.14
CA GLU A 147 -25.71 -15.82 -46.36
C GLU A 147 -27.23 -15.76 -46.27
N GLU A 148 -27.84 -16.71 -45.58
CA GLU A 148 -29.29 -16.79 -45.32
C GLU A 148 -29.77 -15.59 -44.49
N LEU A 149 -29.04 -15.21 -43.44
CA LEU A 149 -29.37 -14.03 -42.63
C LEU A 149 -29.12 -12.73 -43.39
N LYS A 150 -28.10 -12.68 -44.27
CA LYS A 150 -27.84 -11.51 -45.13
C LYS A 150 -28.98 -11.24 -46.11
N LYS A 151 -29.69 -12.28 -46.59
CA LYS A 151 -30.88 -12.14 -47.46
C LYS A 151 -32.06 -11.42 -46.77
N LEU A 152 -32.11 -11.43 -45.43
CA LEU A 152 -33.18 -10.77 -44.66
C LEU A 152 -32.96 -9.26 -44.47
N THR A 153 -31.72 -8.79 -44.55
CA THR A 153 -31.39 -7.37 -44.43
C THR A 153 -31.90 -6.58 -45.64
N THR A 154 -32.95 -5.78 -45.46
CA THR A 154 -33.52 -4.91 -46.50
C THR A 154 -33.24 -3.45 -46.18
N GLY A 155 -32.17 -2.91 -46.77
CA GLY A 155 -31.73 -1.53 -46.56
C GLY A 155 -30.27 -1.36 -46.96
N ALA A 156 -29.80 -0.10 -47.06
CA ALA A 156 -28.36 0.15 -47.15
C ALA A 156 -27.68 -0.54 -45.95
N PRO A 157 -26.51 -1.19 -46.14
CA PRO A 157 -25.81 -1.84 -45.04
C PRO A 157 -25.66 -0.85 -43.89
N ASP A 158 -26.17 -1.21 -42.71
CA ASP A 158 -26.03 -0.42 -41.49
C ASP A 158 -24.54 -0.06 -41.34
N PRO A 159 -24.19 1.23 -41.15
CA PRO A 159 -22.88 1.71 -41.50
C PRO A 159 -21.83 1.16 -40.54
N SER A 160 -21.13 0.15 -41.04
CA SER A 160 -19.70 -0.10 -40.83
C SER A 160 -19.28 -0.67 -39.47
N LEU A 161 -18.19 -1.45 -39.51
CA LEU A 161 -17.35 -1.86 -38.37
C LEU A 161 -17.10 -0.73 -37.35
N SER A 162 -17.20 0.54 -37.77
CA SER A 162 -17.10 1.71 -36.91
C SER A 162 -18.14 1.75 -35.79
N VAL A 163 -19.41 1.42 -36.06
CA VAL A 163 -20.46 1.50 -35.03
C VAL A 163 -20.23 0.46 -33.94
N TYR A 164 -19.92 -0.78 -34.32
CA TYR A 164 -19.56 -1.82 -33.34
C TYR A 164 -18.31 -1.43 -32.56
N ALA A 165 -17.29 -0.90 -33.24
CA ALA A 165 -16.08 -0.44 -32.57
C ALA A 165 -16.37 0.68 -31.56
N ASP A 166 -17.26 1.63 -31.87
CA ASP A 166 -17.64 2.69 -30.95
C ASP A 166 -18.46 2.19 -29.76
N LEU A 167 -19.33 1.19 -29.96
CA LEU A 167 -20.01 0.50 -28.86
C LEU A 167 -19.02 -0.24 -27.95
N GLN A 168 -18.02 -0.90 -28.54
CA GLN A 168 -16.97 -1.57 -27.77
C GLN A 168 -16.10 -0.56 -27.00
N LYS A 169 -15.79 0.62 -27.58
CA LYS A 169 -15.11 1.71 -26.84
C LYS A 169 -15.92 2.11 -25.62
N HIS A 170 -17.24 2.21 -25.78
CA HIS A 170 -18.14 2.60 -24.71
C HIS A 170 -18.17 1.53 -23.60
N ASP A 171 -18.27 0.25 -23.96
CA ASP A 171 -18.21 -0.86 -23.00
C ASP A 171 -16.87 -0.90 -22.24
N ASP A 172 -15.74 -0.77 -22.94
CA ASP A 172 -14.41 -0.74 -22.33
C ASP A 172 -14.26 0.47 -21.40
N HIS A 173 -14.75 1.64 -21.80
CA HIS A 173 -14.75 2.85 -20.95
C HIS A 173 -15.59 2.66 -19.68
N CYS A 174 -16.78 2.07 -19.78
CA CYS A 174 -17.61 1.73 -18.63
C CYS A 174 -16.89 0.78 -17.67
N LEU A 175 -16.24 -0.27 -18.21
CA LEU A 175 -15.46 -1.22 -17.42
C LEU A 175 -14.28 -0.55 -16.70
N ILE A 176 -13.50 0.27 -17.41
CA ILE A 176 -12.39 1.04 -16.83
C ILE A 176 -12.90 1.93 -15.70
N SER A 177 -13.97 2.69 -15.94
CA SER A 177 -14.53 3.59 -14.94
C SER A 177 -14.97 2.82 -13.68
N ALA A 178 -15.62 1.67 -13.83
CA ALA A 178 -16.03 0.83 -12.70
C ALA A 178 -14.83 0.28 -11.91
N LEU A 179 -13.83 -0.27 -12.61
CA LEU A 179 -12.60 -0.78 -11.98
C LEU A 179 -11.84 0.32 -11.24
N CYS A 180 -11.78 1.52 -11.80
CA CYS A 180 -11.13 2.64 -11.15
C CYS A 180 -11.85 3.11 -9.88
N GLN A 181 -13.19 3.06 -9.86
CA GLN A 181 -13.96 3.33 -8.64
C GLN A 181 -13.70 2.26 -7.57
N GLU A 182 -13.69 0.99 -7.96
CA GLU A 182 -13.40 -0.13 -7.04
C GLU A 182 -12.00 -0.04 -6.46
N ILE A 183 -10.99 0.21 -7.31
CA ILE A 183 -9.60 0.41 -6.86
C ILE A 183 -9.52 1.62 -5.93
N GLY A 184 -10.18 2.73 -6.26
CA GLY A 184 -10.18 3.95 -5.44
C GLY A 184 -10.86 3.79 -4.09
N ALA A 185 -11.84 2.89 -3.99
CA ALA A 185 -12.54 2.58 -2.75
C ALA A 185 -11.76 1.58 -1.86
N THR A 186 -10.78 0.87 -2.40
CA THR A 186 -10.05 -0.15 -1.66
C THR A 186 -8.93 0.45 -0.82
N THR A 187 -8.99 0.27 0.50
CA THR A 187 -7.93 0.64 1.44
C THR A 187 -6.80 -0.38 1.40
N PHE A 188 -5.76 -0.12 0.59
CA PHE A 188 -4.60 -1.00 0.50
C PHE A 188 -3.47 -0.56 1.46
N GLU A 189 -3.14 -1.41 2.44
CA GLU A 189 -1.94 -1.28 3.28
C GLU A 189 -0.70 -1.81 2.53
N GLY A 190 -0.19 -0.99 1.61
CA GLY A 190 1.04 -1.25 0.86
C GLY A 190 2.32 -0.87 1.62
N PRO A 191 3.50 -1.26 1.09
CA PRO A 191 4.80 -0.94 1.68
C PRO A 191 5.05 0.58 1.68
N LYS A 192 5.65 1.09 2.76
CA LYS A 192 6.02 2.51 2.90
C LYS A 192 7.31 2.79 2.13
N LEU A 193 7.30 3.82 1.27
CA LEU A 193 8.43 4.14 0.38
C LEU A 193 9.55 5.00 0.99
N SER A 194 9.36 5.55 2.18
CA SER A 194 10.43 6.33 2.80
C SER A 194 10.33 6.36 4.33
N LYS A 195 11.46 6.67 4.95
CA LYS A 195 11.60 6.91 6.39
C LYS A 195 10.95 8.21 6.87
N ASP A 196 10.44 9.04 5.96
CA ASP A 196 9.80 10.30 6.31
C ASP A 196 8.31 10.11 6.55
N ALA A 197 7.86 10.39 7.78
CA ALA A 197 6.47 10.32 8.24
C ALA A 197 5.47 11.21 7.47
N LYS A 198 5.92 11.92 6.41
CA LYS A 198 5.13 12.85 5.59
C LYS A 198 4.97 12.44 4.11
N ALA A 199 5.61 11.36 3.67
CA ALA A 199 5.39 10.86 2.31
C ALA A 199 4.08 10.07 2.25
N ASP A 200 3.22 10.39 1.27
CA ASP A 200 2.04 9.58 0.97
C ASP A 200 2.49 8.12 0.74
N PRO A 201 1.80 7.10 1.31
CA PRO A 201 2.09 5.70 1.03
C PRO A 201 2.15 5.46 -0.49
N LEU A 202 3.04 4.59 -0.97
CA LEU A 202 3.14 4.24 -2.40
C LEU A 202 1.76 3.84 -2.94
N ALA A 203 0.99 3.12 -2.12
CA ALA A 203 -0.43 2.81 -2.30
C ALA A 203 -1.29 4.04 -2.62
N LEU A 204 -1.18 5.12 -1.86
CA LEU A 204 -1.97 6.34 -2.07
C LEU A 204 -1.52 7.11 -3.32
N THR A 205 -0.22 7.14 -3.62
CA THR A 205 0.30 7.74 -4.86
C THR A 205 -0.15 6.94 -6.09
N LEU A 206 -0.22 5.63 -5.97
CA LEU A 206 -0.62 4.72 -7.02
C LEU A 206 -2.14 4.75 -7.24
N VAL A 207 -2.94 4.82 -6.17
CA VAL A 207 -4.38 5.11 -6.24
C VAL A 207 -4.64 6.49 -6.85
N LYS A 208 -3.85 7.53 -6.51
CA LYS A 208 -3.94 8.85 -7.13
C LYS A 208 -3.59 8.83 -8.62
N GLN A 209 -2.58 8.06 -9.03
CA GLN A 209 -2.19 7.90 -10.44
C GLN A 209 -3.17 7.03 -11.21
N LEU A 210 -3.74 5.99 -10.60
CA LEU A 210 -4.84 5.20 -11.17
C LEU A 210 -6.10 6.04 -11.33
N ALA A 211 -6.48 6.81 -10.32
CA ALA A 211 -7.59 7.76 -10.41
C ALA A 211 -7.31 8.90 -11.39
N LYS A 212 -6.03 9.20 -11.68
CA LYS A 212 -5.64 10.14 -12.73
C LYS A 212 -5.81 9.49 -14.11
N VAL A 213 -5.30 8.28 -14.33
CA VAL A 213 -5.51 7.49 -15.55
C VAL A 213 -7.01 7.31 -15.82
N ALA A 214 -7.79 6.96 -14.79
CA ALA A 214 -9.25 6.85 -14.86
C ALA A 214 -9.93 8.13 -15.36
N ARG A 215 -9.48 9.29 -14.86
CA ARG A 215 -9.99 10.60 -15.25
C ARG A 215 -9.52 11.04 -16.63
N GLU A 216 -8.32 10.65 -17.04
CA GLU A 216 -7.77 10.96 -18.36
C GLU A 216 -8.35 10.08 -19.45
N ILE A 217 -8.85 8.90 -19.10
CA ILE A 217 -9.64 8.02 -19.98
C ILE A 217 -11.07 8.55 -20.16
N GLN A 218 -11.54 9.47 -19.29
CA GLN A 218 -12.85 10.10 -19.50
C GLN A 218 -12.79 11.05 -20.70
N VAL A 219 -13.58 10.69 -21.71
CA VAL A 219 -13.95 11.42 -22.95
C VAL A 219 -13.22 10.95 -24.24
N PRO A 220 -13.84 10.01 -24.99
CA PRO A 220 -13.66 9.87 -26.45
C PRO A 220 -13.96 11.21 -27.17
N PRO A 221 -13.23 11.54 -28.27
CA PRO A 221 -13.13 10.67 -29.44
C PRO A 221 -11.71 10.45 -30.01
N SER A 222 -10.63 10.69 -29.25
CA SER A 222 -9.27 10.68 -29.82
C SER A 222 -8.52 9.35 -29.84
N ILE A 223 -9.00 8.31 -29.14
CA ILE A 223 -8.25 7.04 -28.97
C ILE A 223 -8.89 5.91 -29.77
N ASP A 224 -8.06 5.13 -30.45
CA ASP A 224 -8.50 3.96 -31.22
C ASP A 224 -8.97 2.81 -30.31
N GLN A 225 -9.81 1.91 -30.86
CA GLN A 225 -10.37 0.79 -30.11
C GLN A 225 -9.31 -0.14 -29.47
N PRO A 226 -8.26 -0.58 -30.20
CA PRO A 226 -7.18 -1.39 -29.60
C PRO A 226 -6.56 -0.78 -28.35
N SER A 227 -6.32 0.53 -28.37
CA SER A 227 -5.75 1.27 -27.25
C SER A 227 -6.70 1.32 -26.04
N MET A 228 -8.01 1.44 -26.27
CA MET A 228 -9.02 1.37 -25.21
C MET A 228 -9.09 -0.02 -24.58
N THR A 229 -9.08 -1.08 -25.39
CA THR A 229 -9.06 -2.46 -24.90
C THR A 229 -7.80 -2.76 -24.07
N LEU A 230 -6.63 -2.26 -24.50
CA LEU A 230 -5.40 -2.40 -23.70
C LEU A 230 -5.48 -1.63 -22.37
N ALA A 231 -6.10 -0.45 -22.34
CA ALA A 231 -6.34 0.30 -21.12
C ALA A 231 -7.24 -0.48 -20.13
N ALA A 232 -8.29 -1.13 -20.63
CA ALA A 232 -9.15 -2.01 -19.83
C ALA A 232 -8.35 -3.19 -19.24
N LYS A 233 -7.51 -3.84 -20.05
CA LYS A 233 -6.62 -4.93 -19.60
C LYS A 233 -5.67 -4.47 -18.49
N CYS A 234 -5.08 -3.28 -18.62
CA CYS A 234 -4.25 -2.67 -17.59
C CYS A 234 -5.02 -2.42 -16.28
N ALA A 235 -6.25 -1.90 -16.37
CA ALA A 235 -7.09 -1.68 -15.19
C ALA A 235 -7.46 -3.01 -14.49
N MET A 236 -7.83 -4.03 -15.27
CA MET A 236 -8.18 -5.36 -14.74
C MET A 236 -7.00 -6.00 -14.02
N ILE A 237 -5.80 -6.02 -14.60
CA ILE A 237 -4.65 -6.67 -13.95
C ILE A 237 -4.24 -5.94 -12.66
N VAL A 238 -4.34 -4.61 -12.63
CA VAL A 238 -4.03 -3.83 -11.43
C VAL A 238 -5.05 -4.08 -10.33
N GLN A 239 -6.34 -4.13 -10.66
CA GLN A 239 -7.39 -4.52 -9.70
C GLN A 239 -7.16 -5.94 -9.17
N GLY A 240 -6.74 -6.87 -10.03
CA GLY A 240 -6.40 -8.24 -9.62
C GLY A 240 -5.21 -8.33 -8.68
N VAL A 241 -4.12 -7.63 -8.97
CA VAL A 241 -2.95 -7.55 -8.08
C VAL A 241 -3.34 -6.99 -6.70
N LEU A 242 -4.17 -5.95 -6.69
CA LEU A 242 -4.65 -5.32 -5.46
C LEU A 242 -5.55 -6.26 -4.64
N HIS A 243 -6.53 -6.89 -5.28
CA HIS A 243 -7.40 -7.88 -4.64
C HIS A 243 -6.58 -9.05 -4.06
N LEU A 244 -5.69 -9.63 -4.86
CA LEU A 244 -4.86 -10.78 -4.48
C LEU A 244 -3.83 -10.43 -3.40
N GLY A 245 -3.39 -9.17 -3.31
CA GLY A 245 -2.54 -8.70 -2.21
C GLY A 245 -3.14 -8.97 -0.82
N GLU A 246 -4.46 -9.05 -0.72
CA GLU A 246 -5.18 -9.35 0.52
C GLU A 246 -5.81 -10.75 0.52
N HIS A 247 -6.23 -11.26 -0.64
CA HIS A 247 -7.08 -12.45 -0.75
C HIS A 247 -6.40 -13.67 -1.38
N ALA A 248 -5.13 -13.58 -1.82
CA ALA A 248 -4.46 -14.73 -2.41
C ALA A 248 -4.43 -15.95 -1.46
N ALA A 249 -4.61 -17.15 -2.00
CA ALA A 249 -4.64 -18.37 -1.17
C ALA A 249 -3.29 -18.63 -0.49
N ALA A 250 -2.18 -18.33 -1.18
CA ALA A 250 -0.83 -18.46 -0.65
C ALA A 250 -0.37 -17.18 0.04
N SER A 251 0.07 -17.30 1.30
CA SER A 251 0.63 -16.18 2.07
C SER A 251 1.85 -15.55 1.38
N ASP A 252 2.70 -16.37 0.76
CA ASP A 252 3.90 -15.91 0.04
C ASP A 252 3.54 -15.05 -1.18
N THR A 253 2.45 -15.40 -1.87
CA THR A 253 1.91 -14.62 -2.98
C THR A 253 1.38 -13.28 -2.50
N LYS A 254 0.71 -13.22 -1.33
CA LYS A 254 0.31 -11.93 -0.74
C LYS A 254 1.52 -11.04 -0.49
N ILE A 255 2.59 -11.59 0.11
CA ILE A 255 3.81 -10.84 0.41
C ILE A 255 4.48 -10.32 -0.87
N ALA A 256 4.61 -11.18 -1.89
CA ALA A 256 5.24 -10.80 -3.14
C ALA A 256 4.44 -9.75 -3.92
N LEU A 257 3.11 -9.85 -3.95
CA LEU A 257 2.24 -8.84 -4.57
C LEU A 257 2.26 -7.51 -3.80
N LYS A 258 2.54 -7.53 -2.50
CA LYS A 258 2.80 -6.32 -1.70
C LYS A 258 4.19 -5.74 -1.90
N ALA A 259 5.10 -6.36 -2.67
CA ALA A 259 6.45 -5.84 -2.85
C ALA A 259 6.48 -4.52 -3.66
N ILE A 260 7.32 -3.56 -3.25
CA ILE A 260 7.47 -2.23 -3.88
C ILE A 260 7.65 -2.33 -5.40
N LEU A 261 8.48 -3.28 -5.86
CA LEU A 261 8.80 -3.46 -7.28
C LEU A 261 7.57 -3.77 -8.15
N VAL A 262 6.59 -4.51 -7.63
CA VAL A 262 5.34 -4.80 -8.34
C VAL A 262 4.60 -3.50 -8.62
N TRP A 263 4.51 -2.66 -7.60
CA TRP A 263 3.81 -1.38 -7.64
C TRP A 263 4.54 -0.33 -8.46
N GLU A 264 5.87 -0.30 -8.44
CA GLU A 264 6.66 0.57 -9.33
C GLU A 264 6.44 0.23 -10.80
N LYS A 265 6.39 -1.07 -11.14
CA LYS A 265 6.10 -1.52 -12.51
C LYS A 265 4.68 -1.20 -12.94
N ALA A 266 3.69 -1.45 -12.07
CA ALA A 266 2.31 -1.04 -12.34
C ALA A 266 2.20 0.47 -12.55
N LEU A 267 2.86 1.27 -11.69
CA LEU A 267 2.88 2.73 -11.81
C LEU A 267 3.54 3.20 -13.11
N SER A 268 4.63 2.56 -13.52
CA SER A 268 5.30 2.86 -14.79
C SER A 268 4.38 2.60 -15.98
N LEU A 269 3.75 1.44 -16.01
CA LEU A 269 2.79 1.05 -17.06
C LEU A 269 1.63 2.05 -17.15
N LEU A 270 1.08 2.45 -16.00
CA LEU A 270 -0.02 3.42 -15.94
C LEU A 270 0.38 4.82 -16.39
N LYS A 271 1.61 5.26 -16.10
CA LYS A 271 2.16 6.52 -16.63
C LYS A 271 2.37 6.46 -18.14
N SER A 272 2.87 5.34 -18.66
CA SER A 272 2.99 5.11 -20.10
C SER A 272 1.61 5.15 -20.77
N LEU A 273 0.60 4.51 -20.16
CA LEU A 273 -0.78 4.54 -20.63
C LEU A 273 -1.35 5.97 -20.62
N SER A 274 -1.22 6.70 -19.51
CA SER A 274 -1.61 8.13 -19.41
C SER A 274 -0.97 8.98 -20.50
N THR A 275 0.32 8.76 -20.77
CA THR A 275 1.05 9.47 -21.83
C THR A 275 0.49 9.14 -23.21
N HIS A 276 0.24 7.86 -23.49
CA HIS A 276 -0.34 7.41 -24.75
C HIS A 276 -1.76 7.94 -24.99
N VAL A 277 -2.60 7.91 -23.94
CA VAL A 277 -3.97 8.44 -23.95
C VAL A 277 -3.97 9.95 -24.22
N SER A 278 -3.01 10.68 -23.65
CA SER A 278 -2.91 12.14 -23.82
C SER A 278 -2.27 12.56 -25.14
N ASP A 279 -1.28 11.78 -25.62
CA ASP A 279 -0.54 12.03 -26.85
C ASP A 279 -0.02 10.70 -27.44
N THR A 280 -0.71 10.23 -28.47
CA THR A 280 -0.40 8.97 -29.18
C THR A 280 0.94 9.02 -29.92
N THR A 281 1.54 10.20 -30.11
CA THR A 281 2.86 10.37 -30.73
C THR A 281 4.00 10.29 -29.71
N ALA A 282 3.75 10.70 -28.46
CA ALA A 282 4.74 10.65 -27.38
C ALA A 282 5.02 9.23 -26.90
N LYS A 283 4.01 8.35 -26.96
CA LYS A 283 4.13 6.93 -26.64
C LYS A 283 3.33 6.10 -27.64
N LYS A 284 4.00 5.18 -28.34
CA LYS A 284 3.34 4.33 -29.35
C LYS A 284 2.61 3.16 -28.70
N PHE A 285 1.53 2.72 -29.34
CA PHE A 285 0.75 1.56 -28.91
C PHE A 285 1.60 0.29 -28.78
N ASP A 286 2.48 0.00 -29.74
CA ASP A 286 3.34 -1.19 -29.71
C ASP A 286 4.28 -1.21 -28.49
N ASP A 287 4.84 -0.05 -28.14
CA ASP A 287 5.70 0.07 -26.95
C ASP A 287 4.90 -0.19 -25.66
N LEU A 288 3.66 0.32 -25.61
CA LEU A 288 2.76 0.10 -24.46
C LEU A 288 2.36 -1.37 -24.34
N LYS A 289 2.10 -2.04 -25.47
CA LYS A 289 1.80 -3.47 -25.50
C LYS A 289 3.00 -4.30 -25.00
N ILE A 290 4.22 -3.96 -25.42
CA ILE A 290 5.45 -4.61 -24.94
C ILE A 290 5.60 -4.43 -23.42
N GLU A 291 5.34 -3.22 -22.89
CA GLU A 291 5.37 -2.96 -21.45
C GLU A 291 4.31 -3.75 -20.67
N TYR A 292 3.10 -3.85 -21.21
CA TYR A 292 2.02 -4.66 -20.64
C TYR A 292 2.40 -6.15 -20.60
N ASP A 293 2.87 -6.70 -21.72
CA ASP A 293 3.28 -8.11 -21.82
C ASP A 293 4.46 -8.40 -20.88
N ALA A 294 5.43 -7.49 -20.80
CA ALA A 294 6.54 -7.59 -19.85
C ALA A 294 6.07 -7.55 -18.39
N PHE A 295 5.03 -6.77 -18.08
CA PHE A 295 4.41 -6.74 -16.76
C PHE A 295 3.69 -8.06 -16.44
N LEU A 296 2.95 -8.65 -17.40
CA LEU A 296 2.33 -9.97 -17.21
C LEU A 296 3.37 -11.08 -17.00
N VAL A 297 4.45 -11.10 -17.79
CA VAL A 297 5.58 -12.04 -17.61
C VAL A 297 6.26 -11.83 -16.26
N PHE A 298 6.37 -10.58 -15.81
CA PHE A 298 6.88 -10.28 -14.49
C PHE A 298 5.98 -10.86 -13.40
N LEU A 299 4.66 -10.63 -13.46
CA LEU A 299 3.69 -11.14 -12.49
C LEU A 299 3.54 -12.67 -12.52
N GLY A 300 3.62 -13.30 -13.69
CA GLY A 300 3.40 -14.73 -13.85
C GLY A 300 4.64 -15.59 -13.63
N THR A 301 5.82 -15.13 -14.07
CA THR A 301 7.05 -15.94 -14.10
C THR A 301 8.13 -15.39 -13.18
N HIS A 302 8.27 -14.06 -13.10
CA HIS A 302 9.30 -13.44 -12.26
C HIS A 302 8.84 -13.25 -10.83
N LEU A 303 7.53 -13.20 -10.56
CA LEU A 303 6.99 -13.22 -9.21
C LEU A 303 7.32 -14.56 -8.52
N ASP A 304 7.21 -15.67 -9.26
CA ASP A 304 7.64 -17.00 -8.81
C ASP A 304 9.15 -17.07 -8.49
N LEU A 305 9.98 -16.28 -9.19
CA LEU A 305 11.42 -16.15 -8.93
C LEU A 305 11.74 -15.12 -7.83
N LEU A 306 10.94 -14.07 -7.70
CA LEU A 306 10.98 -13.10 -6.61
C LEU A 306 10.60 -13.77 -5.28
N HIS A 307 9.69 -14.76 -5.28
CA HIS A 307 9.46 -15.64 -4.12
C HIS A 307 10.76 -16.27 -3.59
N GLN A 308 11.72 -16.57 -4.48
CA GLN A 308 13.02 -17.17 -4.11
C GLN A 308 14.11 -16.14 -3.79
N LYS A 309 13.93 -14.86 -4.16
CA LYS A 309 15.00 -13.84 -4.14
C LYS A 309 14.60 -12.51 -3.50
N LEU A 310 13.40 -12.38 -2.93
CA LEU A 310 12.96 -11.12 -2.33
C LEU A 310 13.95 -10.75 -1.21
N ALA A 311 14.80 -9.75 -1.48
CA ALA A 311 15.69 -9.18 -0.50
C ALA A 311 14.83 -8.37 0.48
N VAL A 312 14.16 -9.06 1.40
CA VAL A 312 13.35 -8.44 2.44
C VAL A 312 14.23 -7.46 3.22
N GLU A 313 13.76 -6.23 3.38
CA GLU A 313 14.47 -5.22 4.16
C GLU A 313 14.43 -5.57 5.64
N ILE A 314 15.46 -5.16 6.38
CA ILE A 314 15.49 -5.39 7.83
C ILE A 314 14.43 -4.45 8.45
N PRO A 315 13.54 -4.96 9.33
CA PRO A 315 12.52 -4.12 9.96
C PRO A 315 13.12 -2.88 10.65
N SER A 316 12.47 -1.72 10.51
CA SER A 316 12.95 -0.43 11.03
C SER A 316 13.17 -0.43 12.54
N GLU A 317 12.35 -1.22 13.25
CA GLU A 317 12.37 -1.43 14.69
C GLU A 317 13.76 -1.85 15.17
N TYR A 318 14.54 -2.55 14.35
CA TYR A 318 15.91 -2.93 14.70
C TYR A 318 16.82 -1.71 14.94
N LEU A 319 16.74 -0.69 14.07
CA LEU A 319 17.49 0.55 14.26
C LEU A 319 16.99 1.32 15.47
N ASP A 320 15.68 1.34 15.67
CA ASP A 320 15.06 2.08 16.75
C ASP A 320 15.39 1.45 18.12
N ILE A 321 15.48 0.12 18.21
CA ILE A 321 15.97 -0.60 19.39
C ILE A 321 17.39 -0.14 19.73
N ILE A 322 18.32 -0.17 18.76
CA ILE A 322 19.72 0.25 18.97
C ILE A 322 19.79 1.69 19.46
N GLN A 323 19.00 2.59 18.87
CA GLN A 323 18.96 3.99 19.26
C GLN A 323 18.31 4.22 20.62
N SER A 324 17.32 3.41 21.00
CA SER A 324 16.55 3.55 22.23
C SER A 324 17.29 3.04 23.47
N VAL A 325 18.21 2.09 23.33
CA VAL A 325 19.03 1.58 24.45
C VAL A 325 19.71 2.71 25.24
N ARG A 326 20.17 3.77 24.56
CA ARG A 326 20.86 4.91 25.20
C ARG A 326 19.97 5.72 26.14
N ASN A 327 18.65 5.66 25.95
CA ASN A 327 17.67 6.42 26.72
C ASN A 327 17.24 5.69 28.00
N VAL A 328 17.44 4.37 28.06
CA VAL A 328 17.08 3.54 29.22
C VAL A 328 18.17 3.61 30.29
N LYS A 329 17.79 4.05 31.48
CA LYS A 329 18.68 4.12 32.66
C LYS A 329 18.58 2.83 33.50
N ARG A 330 19.45 2.70 34.52
CA ARG A 330 19.28 1.69 35.58
C ARG A 330 17.93 1.95 36.29
N PRO A 331 17.16 0.92 36.71
CA PRO A 331 17.52 -0.50 36.85
C PRO A 331 17.17 -1.40 35.66
N TYR A 332 16.90 -0.87 34.46
CA TYR A 332 16.50 -1.68 33.30
C TYR A 332 17.57 -1.75 32.19
N HIS A 333 18.64 -0.97 32.32
CA HIS A 333 19.61 -0.80 31.25
C HIS A 333 20.32 -2.09 30.82
N ALA A 334 20.78 -2.94 31.76
CA ALA A 334 21.44 -4.18 31.35
C ALA A 334 20.47 -5.15 30.67
N ARG A 335 19.22 -5.26 31.15
CA ARG A 335 18.19 -6.06 30.48
C ARG A 335 17.89 -5.56 29.07
N THR A 336 17.78 -4.25 28.88
CA THR A 336 17.60 -3.62 27.56
C THR A 336 18.78 -3.91 26.62
N VAL A 337 20.02 -3.80 27.12
CA VAL A 337 21.23 -4.10 26.32
C VAL A 337 21.23 -5.56 25.89
N GLU A 338 20.93 -6.48 26.80
CA GLU A 338 20.92 -7.91 26.50
C GLU A 338 19.82 -8.26 25.49
N LEU A 339 18.61 -7.70 25.64
CA LEU A 339 17.52 -7.87 24.68
C LEU A 339 17.91 -7.37 23.28
N ALA A 340 18.54 -6.20 23.18
CA ALA A 340 19.03 -5.66 21.92
C ALA A 340 20.12 -6.55 21.27
N LEU A 341 21.01 -7.16 22.08
CA LEU A 341 22.00 -8.12 21.59
C LEU A 341 21.34 -9.38 21.00
N GLN A 342 20.26 -9.86 21.64
CA GLN A 342 19.49 -11.01 21.15
C GLN A 342 18.78 -10.68 19.82
N CYS A 343 18.16 -9.50 19.72
CA CYS A 343 17.58 -9.02 18.46
C CYS A 343 18.63 -8.91 17.34
N ASN A 344 19.85 -8.43 17.64
CA ASN A 344 20.94 -8.38 16.67
C ASN A 344 21.38 -9.77 16.19
N LEU A 345 21.36 -10.79 17.04
CA LEU A 345 21.64 -12.17 16.62
C LEU A 345 20.58 -12.69 15.64
N LEU A 346 19.30 -12.42 15.90
CA LEU A 346 18.21 -12.77 14.99
C LEU A 346 18.35 -12.06 13.64
N VAL A 347 18.64 -10.75 13.65
CA VAL A 347 18.83 -9.97 12.42
C VAL A 347 20.04 -10.44 11.62
N LYS A 348 21.17 -10.76 12.28
CA LYS A 348 22.33 -11.36 11.61
C LYS A 348 21.98 -12.68 10.95
N HIS A 349 21.30 -13.57 11.67
CA HIS A 349 20.87 -14.85 11.10
C HIS A 349 19.93 -14.66 9.91
N PHE A 350 19.01 -13.70 10.00
CA PHE A 350 18.10 -13.35 8.90
C PHE A 350 18.85 -12.87 7.65
N ILE A 351 19.90 -12.05 7.83
CA ILE A 351 20.78 -11.60 6.74
C ILE A 351 21.56 -12.79 6.15
N ASP A 352 22.15 -13.64 7.01
CA ASP A 352 22.97 -14.78 6.60
C ASP A 352 22.17 -15.87 5.88
N LYS A 353 20.85 -15.92 6.10
CA LYS A 353 19.89 -16.81 5.42
C LYS A 353 19.19 -16.16 4.24
N GLU A 354 19.85 -15.23 3.57
CA GLU A 354 19.36 -14.57 2.34
C GLU A 354 17.99 -13.87 2.49
N LYS A 355 17.61 -13.46 3.72
CA LYS A 355 16.39 -12.67 3.99
C LYS A 355 15.10 -13.36 3.51
N LEU A 356 15.01 -14.68 3.68
CA LEU A 356 13.85 -15.46 3.26
C LEU A 356 12.53 -14.90 3.84
N PRO A 357 11.48 -14.67 3.02
CA PRO A 357 10.21 -14.07 3.47
C PRO A 357 9.52 -14.81 4.63
N ILE A 358 9.60 -16.14 4.65
CA ILE A 358 9.02 -16.99 5.72
C ILE A 358 9.59 -16.66 7.11
N ASN A 359 10.80 -16.09 7.17
CA ASN A 359 11.48 -15.75 8.40
C ASN A 359 11.14 -14.33 8.89
N LEU A 360 10.49 -13.49 8.07
CA LEU A 360 10.20 -12.09 8.41
C LEU A 360 9.14 -11.92 9.52
N PRO A 361 7.93 -12.52 9.44
CA PRO A 361 6.89 -12.28 10.45
C PRO A 361 7.31 -12.55 11.91
N PRO A 362 8.05 -13.63 12.23
CA PRO A 362 8.52 -13.87 13.60
C PRO A 362 9.63 -12.91 14.02
N LEU A 363 10.47 -12.45 13.09
CA LEU A 363 11.45 -11.41 13.36
C LEU A 363 10.76 -10.09 13.72
N GLU A 364 9.77 -9.66 12.93
CA GLU A 364 8.96 -8.47 13.22
C GLU A 364 8.26 -8.60 14.57
N GLY A 365 7.67 -9.77 14.86
CA GLY A 365 7.04 -10.05 16.15
C GLY A 365 8.01 -9.93 17.33
N ALA A 366 9.26 -10.38 17.17
CA ALA A 366 10.29 -10.27 18.20
C ALA A 366 10.79 -8.83 18.37
N LEU A 367 11.02 -8.10 17.27
CA LEU A 367 11.49 -6.72 17.30
C LEU A 367 10.44 -5.76 17.87
N ASN A 368 9.16 -5.92 17.50
CA ASN A 368 8.07 -5.12 18.05
C ASN A 368 7.94 -5.31 19.57
N ALA A 369 7.93 -6.56 20.04
CA ALA A 369 7.84 -6.85 21.47
C ALA A 369 9.05 -6.29 22.24
N ALA A 370 10.25 -6.34 21.65
CA ALA A 370 11.43 -5.73 22.24
C ALA A 370 11.30 -4.20 22.33
N MET A 371 10.80 -3.55 21.28
CA MET A 371 10.59 -2.12 21.26
C MET A 371 9.57 -1.69 22.33
N GLU A 372 8.46 -2.39 22.47
CA GLU A 372 7.47 -2.15 23.54
C GLU A 372 8.10 -2.24 24.94
N ALA A 373 8.97 -3.23 25.18
CA ALA A 373 9.68 -3.35 26.46
C ALA A 373 10.63 -2.17 26.71
N LEU A 374 11.33 -1.69 25.68
CA LEU A 374 12.22 -0.54 25.76
C LEU A 374 11.46 0.77 25.99
N GLU A 375 10.31 0.96 25.35
CA GLU A 375 9.44 2.11 25.53
C GLU A 375 8.82 2.13 26.93
N ALA A 376 8.37 0.99 27.44
CA ALA A 376 7.88 0.85 28.81
C ALA A 376 8.99 1.19 29.82
N ALA A 377 10.20 0.66 29.61
CA ALA A 377 11.36 0.96 30.45
C ALA A 377 11.76 2.44 30.40
N THR A 378 11.70 3.08 29.23
CA THR A 378 12.01 4.50 29.05
C THR A 378 10.96 5.39 29.72
N SER A 379 9.68 5.08 29.54
CA SER A 379 8.57 5.83 30.12
C SER A 379 8.59 5.79 31.65
N ALA A 380 8.92 4.63 32.22
CA ALA A 380 9.10 4.49 33.66
C ALA A 380 10.21 5.39 34.24
N MET A 381 11.23 5.72 33.44
CA MET A 381 12.35 6.55 33.86
C MET A 381 12.02 8.05 33.90
N VAL A 382 10.98 8.50 33.20
CA VAL A 382 10.50 9.89 33.31
C VAL A 382 9.93 10.13 34.71
N SER A 383 9.34 9.09 35.30
CA SER A 383 8.73 9.13 36.64
C SER A 383 9.73 8.88 37.78
N LEU A 384 10.89 8.25 37.49
CA LEU A 384 11.92 7.91 38.48
C LEU A 384 12.96 9.04 38.61
N LYS A 385 12.95 9.77 39.74
CA LYS A 385 14.08 10.66 40.08
C LYS A 385 15.32 9.82 40.36
N LEU A 386 16.49 10.34 39.97
CA LEU A 386 17.81 9.66 40.05
C LEU A 386 18.14 9.05 41.43
N PHE A 387 17.48 9.52 42.49
CA PHE A 387 17.71 9.13 43.89
C PHE A 387 16.48 8.59 44.63
N ASP A 388 15.32 8.45 43.97
CA ASP A 388 14.07 7.97 44.61
C ASP A 388 13.94 6.44 44.60
N TYR A 389 15.07 5.72 44.68
CA TYR A 389 15.07 4.27 44.87
C TYR A 389 14.75 3.92 46.33
N LYS A 390 13.50 4.17 46.75
CA LYS A 390 12.98 3.52 47.96
C LYS A 390 12.81 2.02 47.70
N LYS A 391 12.73 1.24 48.80
CA LYS A 391 12.69 -0.24 48.86
C LYS A 391 12.01 -0.87 47.64
N ASP A 392 12.54 -2.01 47.21
CA ASP A 392 12.24 -2.72 45.95
C ASP A 392 10.75 -2.95 45.64
N ASP A 393 9.86 -2.79 46.63
CA ASP A 393 8.44 -3.11 46.56
C ASP A 393 7.52 -1.90 46.25
N GLN A 394 8.05 -0.68 46.04
CA GLN A 394 7.22 0.53 45.89
C GLN A 394 7.57 1.43 44.69
N ILE A 395 8.12 0.88 43.61
CA ILE A 395 8.16 1.60 42.32
C ILE A 395 6.88 1.19 41.54
N PRO A 396 5.89 2.09 41.40
CA PRO A 396 4.66 1.78 40.66
C PRO A 396 5.00 1.73 39.17
N SER A 397 5.30 0.52 38.68
CA SER A 397 5.48 0.11 37.26
C SER A 397 6.37 -1.14 37.11
N VAL A 398 7.04 -1.61 38.17
CA VAL A 398 8.02 -2.73 38.07
C VAL A 398 7.39 -4.02 37.53
N THR A 399 6.17 -4.35 37.96
CA THR A 399 5.49 -5.58 37.51
C THR A 399 5.16 -5.51 36.02
N GLU A 400 4.60 -4.38 35.56
CA GLU A 400 4.23 -4.17 34.15
C GLU A 400 5.46 -4.20 33.22
N ILE A 401 6.55 -3.53 33.62
CA ILE A 401 7.80 -3.53 32.84
C ILE A 401 8.41 -4.94 32.82
N THR A 402 8.36 -5.66 33.94
CA THR A 402 8.87 -7.03 34.00
C THR A 402 8.07 -7.93 33.08
N THR A 403 6.73 -7.83 33.10
CA THR A 403 5.86 -8.54 32.15
C THR A 403 6.22 -8.21 30.71
N LYS A 404 6.46 -6.94 30.36
CA LYS A 404 6.87 -6.55 29.00
C LYS A 404 8.20 -7.16 28.57
N PHE A 405 9.19 -7.21 29.46
CA PHE A 405 10.44 -7.90 29.17
C PHE A 405 10.26 -9.41 29.02
N ASP A 406 9.37 -10.03 29.81
CA ASP A 406 9.11 -11.47 29.75
C ASP A 406 8.36 -11.83 28.44
N GLU A 407 7.41 -10.98 28.01
CA GLU A 407 6.74 -11.08 26.71
C GLU A 407 7.72 -10.95 25.55
N ALA A 408 8.61 -9.95 25.59
CA ALA A 408 9.65 -9.76 24.59
C ALA A 408 10.59 -10.96 24.53
N GLN A 409 11.01 -11.48 25.69
CA GLN A 409 11.88 -12.65 25.76
C GLN A 409 11.21 -13.90 25.19
N LYS A 410 9.91 -14.09 25.44
CA LYS A 410 9.13 -15.19 24.86
C LYS A 410 9.11 -15.09 23.33
N LYS A 411 8.79 -13.91 22.78
CA LYS A 411 8.75 -13.69 21.31
C LYS A 411 10.11 -13.87 20.66
N VAL A 412 11.17 -13.39 21.30
CA VAL A 412 12.55 -13.61 20.85
C VAL A 412 12.85 -15.11 20.83
N LYS A 413 12.53 -15.84 21.90
CA LYS A 413 12.72 -17.29 21.96
C LYS A 413 11.95 -18.02 20.87
N ASP A 414 10.67 -17.69 20.66
CA ASP A 414 9.84 -18.28 19.60
C ASP A 414 10.50 -18.08 18.22
N CYS A 415 11.09 -16.90 17.97
CA CYS A 415 11.84 -16.63 16.74
C CYS A 415 13.14 -17.44 16.63
N PHE A 416 13.91 -17.59 17.72
CA PHE A 416 15.12 -18.42 17.77
C PHE A 416 14.80 -19.90 17.48
N ASP A 417 13.71 -20.42 18.07
CA ASP A 417 13.26 -21.80 17.88
C ASP A 417 12.85 -22.01 16.41
N MET A 418 12.14 -21.05 15.81
CA MET A 418 11.76 -21.12 14.40
C MET A 418 12.98 -21.04 13.45
N TYR A 419 13.99 -20.25 13.81
CA TYR A 419 15.27 -20.18 13.07
C TYR A 419 16.17 -21.39 13.31
N LYS A 420 15.76 -22.35 14.13
CA LYS A 420 16.55 -23.54 14.51
C LYS A 420 17.89 -23.17 15.17
N MET A 421 17.91 -22.06 15.91
CA MET A 421 19.08 -21.55 16.63
C MET A 421 19.15 -22.10 18.06
N GLU A 422 18.99 -23.43 18.22
CA GLU A 422 18.72 -24.09 19.51
C GLU A 422 19.79 -23.85 20.59
N THR A 423 21.07 -23.78 20.22
CA THR A 423 22.16 -23.51 21.17
C THR A 423 22.06 -22.11 21.75
N ALA A 424 21.79 -21.11 20.91
CA ALA A 424 21.63 -19.73 21.35
C ALA A 424 20.31 -19.55 22.12
N ALA A 425 19.23 -20.23 21.72
CA ALA A 425 17.94 -20.23 22.38
C ALA A 425 18.01 -20.69 23.85
N LYS A 426 18.83 -21.72 24.12
CA LYS A 426 19.04 -22.27 25.48
C LYS A 426 19.73 -21.30 26.43
N GLU A 427 20.59 -20.42 25.91
CA GLU A 427 21.35 -19.46 26.72
C GLU A 427 20.59 -18.15 26.99
N LEU A 428 19.48 -17.87 26.28
CA LEU A 428 18.72 -16.62 26.41
C LEU A 428 18.22 -16.37 27.84
N PRO A 429 17.62 -17.35 28.55
CA PRO A 429 17.12 -17.15 29.91
C PRO A 429 18.21 -16.79 30.90
N ASP A 430 19.35 -17.48 30.81
CA ASP A 430 20.48 -17.28 31.71
C ASP A 430 21.11 -15.90 31.52
N LYS A 431 21.26 -15.45 30.27
CA LYS A 431 21.80 -14.12 29.94
C LYS A 431 20.90 -12.99 30.42
N MET A 432 19.58 -13.11 30.23
CA MET A 432 18.62 -12.12 30.75
C MET A 432 18.58 -12.09 32.28
N THR A 433 18.69 -13.26 32.92
CA THR A 433 18.77 -13.36 34.39
C THR A 433 20.05 -12.68 34.91
N ALA A 434 21.20 -12.94 34.27
CA ALA A 434 22.46 -12.28 34.62
C ALA A 434 22.40 -10.76 34.40
N ALA A 435 21.70 -10.29 33.35
CA ALA A 435 21.49 -8.88 33.09
C ALA A 435 20.63 -8.21 34.18
N LEU A 436 19.55 -8.87 34.63
CA LEU A 436 18.73 -8.43 35.75
C LEU A 436 19.55 -8.32 37.05
N GLU A 437 20.34 -9.34 37.37
CA GLU A 437 21.18 -9.31 38.58
C GLU A 437 22.28 -8.23 38.50
N LYS A 438 22.83 -7.98 37.31
CA LYS A 438 23.76 -6.87 37.08
C LYS A 438 23.11 -5.50 37.32
N ASP A 439 21.86 -5.32 36.88
CA ASP A 439 21.08 -4.12 37.17
C ASP A 439 20.84 -3.96 38.68
N LYS A 440 20.34 -5.01 39.35
CA LYS A 440 20.11 -5.01 40.80
C LYS A 440 21.37 -4.68 41.59
N ALA A 441 22.49 -5.34 41.29
CA ALA A 441 23.77 -5.11 41.97
C ALA A 441 24.24 -3.65 41.83
N LYS A 442 24.06 -3.05 40.65
CA LYS A 442 24.41 -1.64 40.42
C LYS A 442 23.51 -0.67 41.18
N VAL A 443 22.22 -0.97 41.26
CA VAL A 443 21.26 -0.16 42.02
C VAL A 443 21.56 -0.23 43.51
N VAL A 444 21.87 -1.41 44.05
CA VAL A 444 22.33 -1.58 45.45
C VAL A 444 23.61 -0.77 45.70
N GLN A 445 24.59 -0.85 44.78
CA GLN A 445 25.82 -0.05 44.86
C GLN A 445 25.55 1.46 44.82
N MET A 446 24.61 1.93 44.00
CA MET A 446 24.20 3.33 43.95
C MET A 446 23.51 3.74 45.26
N ARG A 447 22.55 2.96 45.75
CA ARG A 447 21.86 3.23 47.02
C ARG A 447 22.88 3.38 48.15
N ALA A 448 23.75 2.39 48.35
CA ALA A 448 24.75 2.40 49.42
C ALA A 448 25.68 3.61 49.39
N LYS A 449 26.00 4.15 48.20
CA LYS A 449 26.89 5.32 48.06
C LYS A 449 26.17 6.66 48.21
N PHE A 450 24.88 6.73 47.88
CA PHE A 450 24.14 7.98 47.77
C PHE A 450 23.08 8.19 48.87
N THR A 451 22.85 7.22 49.77
CA THR A 451 21.92 7.37 50.91
C THR A 451 22.36 8.39 51.97
N ASP A 452 23.66 8.69 52.09
CA ASP A 452 24.21 9.65 53.08
C ASP A 452 24.66 11.00 52.47
N ALA A 453 24.58 11.15 51.15
CA ALA A 453 25.03 12.37 50.50
C ALA A 453 23.95 13.47 50.57
N LYS A 454 24.20 14.56 51.30
CA LYS A 454 23.48 15.83 51.10
C LYS A 454 23.44 16.10 49.60
N VAL A 455 22.23 16.06 49.05
CA VAL A 455 21.92 16.10 47.62
C VAL A 455 22.79 17.15 46.92
N CYS A 456 23.71 16.68 46.07
CA CYS A 456 24.47 17.54 45.17
C CYS A 456 23.46 18.11 44.17
N ALA A 457 23.09 19.39 44.33
CA ALA A 457 22.20 20.08 43.43
C ALA A 457 22.79 20.01 42.01
N THR A 458 21.91 19.83 41.01
CA THR A 458 22.27 19.68 39.61
C THR A 458 23.14 20.85 39.15
N ILE A 459 24.44 20.60 38.94
CA ILE A 459 25.37 21.62 38.43
C ILE A 459 25.11 21.79 36.93
N LEU A 460 24.25 22.75 36.59
CA LEU A 460 23.98 23.14 35.20
C LEU A 460 25.06 24.13 34.74
N ILE A 461 26.16 23.60 34.21
CA ILE A 461 27.17 24.41 33.55
C ILE A 461 26.80 24.53 32.07
N LYS A 462 26.37 25.71 31.63
CA LYS A 462 26.20 25.99 30.18
C LYS A 462 27.58 26.26 29.57
N PRO A 463 27.94 25.66 28.42
CA PRO A 463 29.19 25.96 27.73
C PRO A 463 29.13 27.38 27.14
N VAL A 464 30.22 28.13 27.28
CA VAL A 464 30.28 29.54 26.86
C VAL A 464 31.45 29.77 25.92
N ASN A 465 31.19 30.55 24.87
CA ASN A 465 32.18 31.00 23.90
C ASN A 465 33.24 31.90 24.57
N ALA A 466 34.52 31.65 24.29
CA ALA A 466 35.69 32.37 24.80
C ALA A 466 35.60 33.90 24.72
N ASN A 467 34.91 34.46 23.73
CA ASN A 467 34.74 35.92 23.59
C ASN A 467 33.78 36.55 24.63
N SER A 468 33.08 35.75 25.43
CA SER A 468 32.10 36.22 26.43
C SER A 468 32.66 36.29 27.86
N LEU A 469 33.91 35.87 28.08
CA LEU A 469 34.53 35.78 29.42
C LEU A 469 34.70 37.13 30.12
N ARG A 470 34.81 38.24 29.38
CA ARG A 470 34.87 39.61 29.94
C ARG A 470 33.52 40.09 30.51
N GLN A 471 32.41 39.46 30.14
CA GLN A 471 31.07 39.82 30.62
C GLN A 471 30.53 38.81 31.66
N TYR A 472 31.30 37.76 31.96
CA TYR A 472 30.87 36.65 32.80
C TYR A 472 30.61 36.98 34.28
N PRO A 473 31.31 37.94 34.94
CA PRO A 473 31.04 38.24 36.34
C PRO A 473 29.58 38.67 36.58
N LYS A 474 28.91 39.21 35.55
CA LYS A 474 27.52 39.67 35.64
C LYS A 474 26.46 38.60 35.36
N LYS A 475 26.80 37.47 34.70
CA LYS A 475 25.82 36.43 34.30
C LYS A 475 25.96 35.09 35.03
N ALA A 476 27.10 34.80 35.66
CA ALA A 476 27.30 33.55 36.40
C ALA A 476 26.48 33.44 37.70
N LEU A 477 26.05 34.57 38.28
CA LEU A 477 25.56 34.62 39.65
C LEU A 477 24.23 33.91 39.93
N ASN A 478 23.45 33.52 38.91
CA ASN A 478 22.14 32.90 39.12
C ASN A 478 22.13 31.37 39.01
N SER A 479 23.28 30.70 38.74
CA SER A 479 23.31 29.24 38.61
C SER A 479 24.54 28.52 39.17
N THR A 480 25.54 29.22 39.72
CA THR A 480 26.67 28.55 40.38
C THR A 480 26.34 28.21 41.84
N ASP A 481 26.42 26.92 42.17
CA ASP A 481 26.29 26.43 43.54
C ASP A 481 27.30 27.15 44.43
N LYS A 482 26.80 27.77 45.50
CA LYS A 482 27.58 28.49 46.52
C LYS A 482 28.67 27.61 47.12
N GLU A 483 28.49 26.28 47.08
CA GLU A 483 29.47 25.30 47.55
C GLU A 483 30.59 24.95 46.55
N ALA A 484 30.48 25.35 45.28
CA ALA A 484 31.50 25.09 44.28
C ALA A 484 32.77 25.91 44.53
N THR A 485 33.94 25.33 44.25
CA THR A 485 35.21 26.06 44.27
C THR A 485 35.38 26.88 43.00
N LEU A 486 36.17 27.95 43.07
CA LEU A 486 36.53 28.76 41.89
C LEU A 486 37.14 27.89 40.78
N THR A 487 37.94 26.87 41.10
CA THR A 487 38.46 25.88 40.14
C THR A 487 37.35 25.13 39.40
N ALA A 488 36.27 24.73 40.08
CA ALA A 488 35.18 24.00 39.44
C ALA A 488 34.36 24.90 38.50
N VAL A 489 34.18 26.17 38.88
CA VAL A 489 33.52 27.18 38.04
C VAL A 489 34.35 27.48 36.78
N LEU A 490 35.68 27.57 36.92
CA LEU A 490 36.62 27.73 35.80
C LEU A 490 36.50 26.61 34.78
N TRP A 491 36.57 25.37 35.26
CA TRP A 491 36.52 24.19 34.40
C TRP A 491 35.23 24.15 33.57
N GLY A 492 34.15 24.68 34.11
CA GLY A 492 32.89 24.79 33.40
C GLY A 492 32.81 25.90 32.35
N ALA A 493 33.59 26.97 32.52
CA ALA A 493 33.50 28.18 31.71
C ALA A 493 34.59 28.29 30.62
N LEU A 494 35.62 27.45 30.67
CA LEU A 494 36.82 27.55 29.84
C LEU A 494 37.06 26.28 29.02
N SER A 495 37.80 26.43 27.92
CA SER A 495 38.37 25.27 27.24
C SER A 495 39.46 24.63 28.11
N ALA A 496 39.72 23.33 27.93
CA ALA A 496 40.78 22.64 28.68
C ALA A 496 42.16 23.30 28.50
N THR A 497 42.42 23.88 27.31
CA THR A 497 43.65 24.61 26.99
C THR A 497 43.74 25.93 27.76
N ASP A 498 42.64 26.68 27.86
CA ASP A 498 42.62 27.95 28.59
C ASP A 498 42.68 27.72 30.11
N ALA A 499 42.03 26.66 30.60
CA ALA A 499 42.11 26.28 32.00
C ALA A 499 43.53 25.91 32.44
N ALA A 500 44.34 25.33 31.54
CA ALA A 500 45.72 24.95 31.82
C ALA A 500 46.68 26.15 31.94
N THR A 501 46.34 27.30 31.35
CA THR A 501 47.21 28.50 31.37
C THR A 501 46.87 29.47 32.50
N ILE A 502 45.80 29.22 33.26
CA ILE A 502 45.41 30.06 34.39
C ILE A 502 46.17 29.63 35.64
N THR A 503 47.12 30.44 36.03
CA THR A 503 47.91 30.21 37.24
C THR A 503 47.26 30.85 38.47
N GLN A 504 46.55 31.99 38.35
CA GLN A 504 46.00 32.76 39.47
C GLN A 504 44.74 33.60 39.11
N TRP A 505 43.88 33.89 40.10
CA TRP A 505 42.78 34.86 39.99
C TRP A 505 43.07 36.18 40.71
N HIS A 506 42.60 37.28 40.14
CA HIS A 506 42.64 38.60 40.77
C HIS A 506 41.26 39.27 40.76
N ILE A 507 40.92 39.94 41.85
CA ILE A 507 39.85 40.94 41.85
C ILE A 507 40.45 42.24 41.30
N ALA A 508 39.98 42.68 40.13
CA ALA A 508 40.26 43.98 39.57
C ALA A 508 39.20 44.99 40.06
N SER A 509 39.29 45.36 41.34
CA SER A 509 38.48 46.45 41.90
C SER A 509 39.41 47.42 42.63
N GLY A 510 39.54 48.64 42.09
CA GLY A 510 40.38 49.69 42.68
C GLY A 510 41.90 49.41 42.65
N PRO A 511 42.71 50.25 43.32
CA PRO A 511 44.17 50.14 43.34
C PRO A 511 44.70 48.88 44.06
N ASP A 512 43.88 48.23 44.89
CA ASP A 512 44.26 47.05 45.66
C ASP A 512 43.81 45.74 44.98
N LYS A 513 44.68 45.18 44.14
CA LYS A 513 44.46 43.87 43.51
C LYS A 513 44.58 42.74 44.55
N LYS A 514 43.45 42.27 45.09
CA LYS A 514 43.42 41.12 46.00
C LYS A 514 43.50 39.80 45.22
N ARG A 515 44.43 38.92 45.64
CA ARG A 515 44.55 37.54 45.12
C ARG A 515 43.54 36.63 45.81
N LEU A 516 42.83 35.81 45.03
CA LEU A 516 41.93 34.78 45.56
C LEU A 516 42.48 33.39 45.24
N SER A 517 42.31 32.45 46.17
CA SER A 517 42.70 31.04 45.99
C SER A 517 41.66 30.30 45.14
N ASN A 518 42.11 29.52 44.17
CA ASN A 518 41.22 28.72 43.32
C ASN A 518 40.43 27.65 44.12
N HIS A 519 40.91 27.30 45.31
CA HIS A 519 40.25 26.36 46.23
C HIS A 519 39.15 27.01 47.09
N MET A 520 39.03 28.33 47.06
CA MET A 520 37.97 29.05 47.78
C MET A 520 36.61 28.72 47.19
N LYS A 521 35.60 28.52 48.04
CA LYS A 521 34.23 28.34 47.59
C LYS A 521 33.61 29.69 47.22
N VAL A 522 32.69 29.68 46.26
CA VAL A 522 32.02 30.90 45.80
C VAL A 522 31.31 31.61 46.96
N LYS A 523 30.72 30.88 47.91
CA LYS A 523 30.07 31.45 49.10
C LYS A 523 31.00 32.21 50.05
N ASP A 524 32.30 31.91 50.00
CA ASP A 524 33.28 32.50 50.89
C ASP A 524 33.85 33.81 50.31
N ILE A 525 33.42 34.21 49.10
CA ILE A 525 33.81 35.45 48.43
C ILE A 525 32.74 36.52 48.75
N PRO A 526 33.12 37.69 49.29
CA PRO A 526 32.16 38.76 49.54
C PRO A 526 31.44 39.20 48.25
N ASP A 527 30.12 39.44 48.33
CA ASP A 527 29.28 39.86 47.18
C ASP A 527 29.80 41.13 46.48
N ALA A 528 30.42 42.04 47.23
CA ALA A 528 31.03 43.26 46.68
C ALA A 528 32.29 43.00 45.84
N ASP A 529 33.02 41.93 46.13
CA ASP A 529 34.27 41.56 45.46
C ASP A 529 34.02 40.71 44.20
N LEU A 530 32.87 40.04 44.14
CA LEU A 530 32.44 39.19 43.02
C LEU A 530 32.25 39.98 41.71
N ALA A 531 31.87 41.26 41.78
CA ALA A 531 31.63 42.09 40.59
C ALA A 531 32.92 42.51 39.85
N GLY A 532 34.09 42.42 40.50
CA GLY A 532 35.38 42.87 39.98
C GLY A 532 36.32 41.74 39.53
N LEU A 533 35.88 40.48 39.49
CA LEU A 533 36.72 39.35 39.10
C LEU A 533 37.22 39.46 37.66
N ALA A 534 38.54 39.41 37.47
CA ALA A 534 39.17 39.45 36.15
C ALA A 534 40.24 38.35 36.01
N PHE A 535 40.37 37.83 34.79
CA PHE A 535 41.39 36.85 34.44
C PHE A 535 42.73 37.54 34.19
N VAL A 536 43.80 37.00 34.77
CA VAL A 536 45.16 37.34 34.36
C VAL A 536 45.76 36.09 33.73
N HIS A 537 45.88 36.11 32.40
CA HIS A 537 46.79 35.17 31.74
C HIS A 537 48.21 35.61 32.06
N THR A 538 48.99 34.72 32.66
CA THR A 538 50.44 34.82 32.62
C THR A 538 50.86 34.45 31.20
N PRO A 539 51.40 35.37 30.38
CA PRO A 539 52.05 34.98 29.13
C PRO A 539 53.25 34.11 29.48
N ASP A 540 53.49 33.10 28.66
CA ASP A 540 54.51 32.06 28.83
C ASP A 540 55.84 32.57 29.41
N ALA A 541 56.36 31.84 30.40
CA ALA A 541 57.77 31.85 30.78
C ALA A 541 58.54 30.88 29.88
#